data_AF-A0A1J8PSR8-F1
#
_entry.id   AF-A0A1J8PSR8-F1
#
_cell.length_a   1.000
_cell.length_b   1.000
_cell.length_c   1.000
_cell.angle_alpha   90.00
_cell.angle_beta   90.00
_cell.angle_gamma   90.00
#
_symmetry.space_group_name_H-M   'P 1'
#
loop_
_entity.id
_entity.type
_entity.pdbx_description
1 polymer ?
#
loop_
_entity_poly.entity_id
_entity_poly.type
_entity_poly.pdbx_seq_one_letter_code
_entity_poly.pdbx_strand_id
1 'polypeptide(L)'
;MEHSELGLAERFVMNELYKLDQTAAEGYASYNFPKVVNTLSNFANITLSSLYFVITKDCLYVNDIQNIERRAVVTTLAAVLDSMTSVMAPVLPYLTE
;
A
#
# COMPACT_ATOMS: atom_id res chain seq x y z
N MET A 1 4.94 -12.22 -10.60
CA MET A 1 5.95 -12.50 -9.56
C MET A 1 5.27 -13.43 -8.58
N GLU A 2 5.82 -14.61 -8.30
CA GLU A 2 5.20 -15.48 -7.29
C GLU A 2 5.36 -14.85 -5.89
N HIS A 3 4.38 -15.06 -5.01
CA HIS A 3 4.39 -14.54 -3.64
C HIS A 3 5.62 -15.01 -2.82
N SER A 4 6.26 -16.10 -3.27
CA SER A 4 7.50 -16.69 -2.73
C SER A 4 8.74 -15.82 -2.93
N GLU A 5 8.73 -14.88 -3.88
CA GLU A 5 9.86 -13.98 -4.17
C GLU A 5 9.80 -12.66 -3.38
N LEU A 6 8.77 -12.45 -2.56
CA LEU A 6 8.61 -11.24 -1.76
C LEU A 6 9.43 -11.31 -0.46
N GLY A 7 10.16 -10.22 -0.19
CA GLY A 7 10.83 -10.02 1.08
C GLY A 7 9.88 -9.90 2.27
N LEU A 8 10.43 -9.93 3.48
CA LEU A 8 9.63 -9.83 4.71
C LEU A 8 8.86 -8.50 4.79
N ALA A 9 9.48 -7.40 4.39
CA ALA A 9 8.87 -6.07 4.39
C ALA A 9 7.69 -6.00 3.41
N GLU A 10 7.87 -6.52 2.19
CA GLU A 10 6.83 -6.59 1.16
C GLU A 10 5.63 -7.40 1.66
N ARG A 11 5.87 -8.58 2.23
CA ARG A 11 4.81 -9.43 2.78
C ARG A 11 4.06 -8.77 3.94
N PHE A 12 4.77 -8.04 4.80
CA PHE A 12 4.16 -7.26 5.87
C PHE A 12 3.25 -6.17 5.31
N VAL A 13 3.72 -5.38 4.35
CA VAL A 13 2.92 -4.30 3.72
C VAL A 13 1.70 -4.86 2.99
N MET A 14 1.85 -5.98 2.27
CA MET A 14 0.72 -6.63 1.61
C MET A 14 -0.36 -7.09 2.61
N ASN A 15 0.05 -7.58 3.78
CA ASN A 15 -0.90 -7.94 4.84
C ASN A 15 -1.60 -6.71 5.44
N GLU A 16 -0.89 -5.60 5.66
CA GLU A 16 -1.49 -4.36 6.14
C GLU A 16 -2.43 -3.73 5.10
N LEU A 17 -2.10 -3.85 3.80
CA LEU A 17 -2.97 -3.44 2.69
C LEU A 17 -4.27 -4.24 2.71
N TYR A 18 -4.18 -5.57 2.86
CA TYR A 18 -5.36 -6.44 2.96
C TYR A 18 -6.29 -6.07 4.15
N LYS A 19 -5.72 -5.63 5.27
CA LYS A 19 -6.51 -5.13 6.42
C LYS A 19 -7.15 -3.78 6.13
N LEU A 20 -6.46 -2.88 5.43
CA LEU A 20 -7.02 -1.61 4.97
C LEU A 20 -8.23 -1.88 4.09
N ASP A 21 -8.12 -2.76 3.10
CA ASP A 21 -9.19 -3.07 2.15
C ASP A 21 -10.44 -3.61 2.85
N GLN A 22 -10.28 -4.56 3.77
CA GLN A 22 -11.39 -5.07 4.59
C GLN A 22 -12.04 -3.97 5.42
N THR A 23 -11.22 -3.17 6.10
CA THR A 23 -11.73 -2.08 6.95
C THR A 23 -12.47 -1.03 6.12
N ALA A 24 -11.98 -0.73 4.91
CA ALA A 24 -12.60 0.19 3.98
C ALA A 24 -13.95 -0.37 3.50
N ALA A 25 -13.99 -1.63 3.05
CA ALA A 25 -15.22 -2.28 2.61
C ALA A 25 -16.30 -2.29 3.69
N GLU A 26 -15.95 -2.64 4.93
CA GLU A 26 -16.85 -2.56 6.09
C GLU A 26 -17.30 -1.13 6.38
N GLY A 27 -16.38 -0.17 6.33
CA GLY A 27 -16.66 1.24 6.56
C GLY A 27 -17.65 1.80 5.55
N TYR A 28 -17.47 1.47 4.27
CA TYR A 28 -18.41 1.84 3.21
C TYR A 28 -19.77 1.17 3.37
N ALA A 29 -19.81 -0.14 3.67
CA ALA A 29 -21.06 -0.86 3.86
C ALA A 29 -21.89 -0.33 5.06
N SER A 30 -21.21 0.19 6.09
CA SER A 30 -21.82 0.77 7.29
C SER A 30 -21.97 2.29 7.25
N TYR A 31 -21.69 2.94 6.12
CA TYR A 31 -21.67 4.41 5.97
C TYR A 31 -20.74 5.14 6.96
N ASN A 32 -19.74 4.45 7.49
CA ASN A 32 -18.73 5.00 8.41
C ASN A 32 -17.50 5.48 7.64
N PHE A 33 -17.68 6.54 6.84
CA PHE A 33 -16.60 7.17 6.07
C PHE A 33 -15.42 7.68 6.93
N PRO A 34 -15.62 8.27 8.12
CA PRO A 34 -14.51 8.70 8.97
C PRO A 34 -13.57 7.54 9.37
N LYS A 35 -14.11 6.34 9.60
CA LYS A 35 -13.29 5.15 9.86
C LYS A 35 -12.36 4.85 8.68
N VAL A 36 -12.90 4.87 7.45
CA VAL A 36 -12.12 4.61 6.23
C VAL A 36 -10.98 5.63 6.08
N VAL A 37 -11.29 6.92 6.19
CA VAL A 37 -10.30 8.00 6.05
C VAL A 37 -9.20 7.92 7.12
N ASN A 38 -9.57 7.61 8.36
CA ASN A 38 -8.60 7.45 9.45
C ASN A 38 -7.69 6.24 9.23
N THR A 39 -8.25 5.08 8.84
CA THR A 39 -7.48 3.87 8.57
C THR A 39 -6.53 4.07 7.39
N LEU A 40 -7.00 4.70 6.31
CA LEU A 40 -6.18 5.05 5.15
C LEU A 40 -5.03 5.99 5.54
N SER A 41 -5.34 7.05 6.29
CA SER A 41 -4.33 8.01 6.75
C SER A 41 -3.30 7.35 7.66
N ASN A 42 -3.72 6.44 8.53
CA ASN A 42 -2.81 5.67 9.38
C ASN A 42 -1.91 4.74 8.55
N PHE A 43 -2.47 4.02 7.57
CA PHE A 43 -1.69 3.17 6.67
C PHE A 43 -0.64 3.97 5.89
N ALA A 44 -1.03 5.12 5.33
CA ALA A 44 -0.11 5.99 4.59
C ALA A 44 1.02 6.56 5.47
N ASN A 45 0.70 7.06 6.67
CA ASN A 45 1.70 7.72 7.52
C ASN A 45 2.59 6.72 8.28
N ILE A 46 2.01 5.67 8.85
CA ILE A 46 2.73 4.74 9.73
C ILE A 46 3.34 3.60 8.94
N THR A 47 2.54 2.88 8.15
CA THR A 47 3.01 1.69 7.42
C THR A 47 3.91 2.08 6.25
N LEU A 48 3.47 3.03 5.42
CA LEU A 48 4.25 3.42 4.24
C LEU A 48 5.35 4.41 4.58
N SER A 49 4.99 5.62 5.04
CA SER A 49 5.95 6.71 5.18
C SER A 49 7.01 6.45 6.26
N SER A 50 6.58 6.02 7.46
CA SER A 50 7.50 5.89 8.60
C SER A 50 8.31 4.58 8.58
N LEU A 51 7.80 3.54 7.91
CA LEU A 51 8.42 2.21 7.90
C LEU A 51 8.87 1.80 6.50
N TYR A 52 7.94 1.55 5.58
CA TYR A 52 8.27 0.87 4.33
C TYR A 52 9.18 1.71 3.41
N PHE A 53 8.88 2.99 3.23
CA PHE A 53 9.70 3.86 2.37
C PHE A 53 11.10 4.08 2.93
N VAL A 54 11.26 4.10 4.25
CA VAL A 54 12.59 4.20 4.88
C VAL A 54 13.43 2.96 4.56
N ILE A 55 12.82 1.78 4.58
CA ILE A 55 13.51 0.52 4.31
C ILE A 55 13.85 0.37 2.82
N THR A 56 12.95 0.75 1.92
CA THR A 56 13.09 0.42 0.48
C THR A 56 13.73 1.51 -0.37
N LYS A 57 13.95 2.71 0.17
CA LYS A 57 14.50 3.86 -0.56
C LYS A 57 15.83 3.56 -1.25
N ASP A 58 16.77 2.94 -0.54
CA ASP A 58 18.10 2.64 -1.09
C ASP A 58 18.03 1.62 -2.22
N CYS A 59 17.20 0.59 -2.05
CA CYS A 59 16.94 -0.41 -3.09
C CYS A 59 16.40 0.25 -4.37
N LEU A 60 15.45 1.18 -4.24
CA LEU A 60 14.86 1.88 -5.38
C LEU A 60 15.83 2.81 -6.10
N TYR A 61 16.77 3.41 -5.37
CA TYR A 61 17.67 4.43 -5.91
C TYR A 61 18.96 3.85 -6.47
N VAL A 62 19.45 2.75 -5.91
CA VAL A 62 20.78 2.21 -6.21
C VAL A 62 20.71 0.95 -7.08
N ASN A 63 19.73 0.06 -6.86
CA ASN A 63 19.73 -1.24 -7.53
C ASN A 63 19.33 -1.13 -9.02
N ASP A 64 19.88 -2.02 -9.85
CA ASP A 64 19.51 -2.13 -11.26
C ASP A 64 18.03 -2.49 -11.46
N ILE A 65 17.45 -2.13 -12.60
CA ILE A 65 16.05 -2.38 -12.94
C ILE A 65 15.72 -3.89 -12.96
N GLN A 66 16.68 -4.75 -13.31
CA GLN A 66 16.52 -6.21 -13.33
C GLN A 66 16.75 -6.85 -11.96
N ASN A 67 17.16 -6.10 -10.94
CA ASN A 67 17.37 -6.61 -9.60
C ASN A 67 16.05 -7.13 -8.99
N ILE A 68 16.08 -8.32 -8.40
CA ILE A 68 14.88 -9.00 -7.91
C ILE A 68 14.24 -8.27 -6.73
N GLU A 69 15.04 -7.68 -5.83
CA GLU A 69 14.55 -6.91 -4.68
C GLU A 69 13.85 -5.64 -5.17
N ARG A 70 14.47 -4.92 -6.12
CA ARG A 70 13.86 -3.71 -6.71
C ARG A 70 12.53 -4.04 -7.37
N ARG A 71 12.46 -5.15 -8.13
CA ARG A 71 11.22 -5.61 -8.74
C ARG A 71 10.16 -5.98 -7.71
N ALA A 72 10.54 -6.59 -6.59
CA ALA A 72 9.62 -6.94 -5.52
C ALA A 72 9.03 -5.66 -4.89
N VAL A 73 9.87 -4.68 -4.53
CA VAL A 73 9.42 -3.38 -4.01
C VAL A 73 8.48 -2.68 -4.98
N VAL A 74 8.86 -2.55 -6.25
CA VAL A 74 8.03 -1.88 -7.27
C VAL A 74 6.70 -2.60 -7.45
N THR A 75 6.69 -3.94 -7.42
CA THR A 75 5.46 -4.74 -7.51
C THR A 75 4.55 -4.48 -6.31
N THR A 76 5.11 -4.43 -5.09
CA THR A 76 4.35 -4.12 -3.88
C THR A 76 3.81 -2.69 -3.90
N LEU A 77 4.62 -1.71 -4.33
CA LEU A 77 4.17 -0.32 -4.46
C LEU A 77 3.06 -0.14 -5.49
N ALA A 78 3.11 -0.88 -6.61
CA ALA A 78 2.04 -0.87 -7.59
C ALA A 78 0.71 -1.39 -6.99
N ALA A 79 0.75 -2.53 -6.30
CA ALA A 79 -0.43 -3.07 -5.62
C ALA A 79 -0.99 -2.12 -4.54
N VAL A 80 -0.10 -1.48 -3.78
CA VAL A 80 -0.48 -0.47 -2.78
C VAL A 80 -1.17 0.72 -3.44
N LEU A 81 -0.63 1.25 -4.54
CA LEU A 81 -1.20 2.38 -5.26
C LEU A 81 -2.59 2.02 -5.82
N ASP A 82 -2.73 0.88 -6.47
CA ASP A 82 -4.00 0.42 -7.05
C ASP A 82 -5.09 0.29 -5.99
N SER A 83 -4.78 -0.31 -4.84
CA SER A 83 -5.78 -0.47 -3.79
C SER A 83 -6.08 0.85 -3.07
N MET A 84 -5.06 1.65 -2.76
CA MET A 84 -5.26 2.94 -2.09
C MET A 84 -6.11 3.88 -2.94
N THR A 85 -5.86 3.97 -4.25
CA THR A 85 -6.67 4.78 -5.16
C THR A 85 -8.11 4.28 -5.22
N SER A 86 -8.32 2.96 -5.29
CA SER A 86 -9.66 2.35 -5.24
C SER A 86 -10.40 2.68 -3.94
N VAL A 87 -9.72 2.60 -2.78
CA VAL A 87 -10.28 2.97 -1.48
C VAL A 87 -10.54 4.48 -1.39
N MET A 88 -9.70 5.33 -1.99
CA MET A 88 -9.85 6.78 -1.95
C MET A 88 -10.95 7.31 -2.87
N ALA A 89 -11.22 6.63 -3.99
CA ALA A 89 -12.07 7.14 -5.08
C ALA A 89 -13.46 7.63 -4.64
N PRO A 90 -14.19 6.96 -3.71
CA PRO A 90 -15.49 7.45 -3.26
C PRO A 90 -15.45 8.77 -2.47
N VAL A 91 -14.29 9.16 -1.93
CA VAL A 91 -14.12 10.35 -1.09
C VAL A 91 -13.38 11.46 -1.84
N LEU A 92 -12.37 11.10 -2.65
CA LEU A 92 -11.47 12.03 -3.34
C LEU A 92 -11.34 11.67 -4.83
N PRO A 93 -12.44 11.68 -5.62
CA PRO A 93 -12.43 11.16 -6.99
C PRO A 93 -11.44 11.87 -7.92
N TYR A 94 -11.31 13.20 -7.82
CA TYR A 94 -10.38 13.98 -8.64
C TYR A 94 -8.90 13.67 -8.36
N LEU A 95 -8.58 13.14 -7.19
CA LEU A 95 -7.21 12.76 -6.84
C LEU A 95 -6.86 11.36 -7.37
N THR A 96 -7.87 10.53 -7.65
CA THR A 96 -7.73 9.12 -8.01
C THR A 96 -7.92 8.82 -9.50
N GLU A 97 -8.38 9.80 -10.28
CA GLU A 97 -8.49 9.74 -11.76
C GLU A 97 -7.12 9.92 -12.44
#